data_AF-A0A453J593-F1
#
_entry.id   AF-A0A453J593-F1
#
_cell.length_a   1.000
_cell.length_b   1.000
_cell.length_c   1.000
_cell.angle_alpha   90.00
_cell.angle_beta   90.00
_cell.angle_gamma   90.00
#
_symmetry.space_group_name_H-M   'P 1'
#
loop_
_entity.id
_entity.type
_entity.pdbx_description
1 polymer ?
#
loop_
_entity_poly.entity_id
_entity_poly.type
_entity_poly.pdbx_seq_one_letter_code
_entity_poly.pdbx_strand_id
1 'polypeptide(L)'
;VSNVIFVDAPAGTGFSYATGDKRTIPSDTIAIEQLHVFLETWFDEHPQFLSNPLYISGDSYSGIIIPSLAMKIAKGIEVGDERLTNLKGIIAGNPLTDRTTDFNARIPFLHGMGIIPDEIYEAAREGCGGEYRWPSNSHCANSLQDIQE
;
A
#
# COMPACT_ATOMS: atom_id res chain seq x y z
N VAL A 1 2.23 4.42 25.16
CA VAL A 1 3.20 3.31 25.04
C VAL A 1 2.52 2.21 24.23
N SER A 2 3.20 1.61 23.26
CA SER A 2 2.64 0.61 22.34
C SER A 2 3.57 -0.58 22.20
N ASN A 3 3.02 -1.76 21.91
CA ASN A 3 3.78 -2.92 21.43
C ASN A 3 3.74 -2.91 19.91
N VAL A 4 4.88 -3.09 19.26
CA VAL A 4 5.01 -2.99 17.80
C VAL A 4 5.57 -4.30 17.25
N ILE A 5 4.90 -4.85 16.24
CA ILE A 5 5.33 -6.05 15.53
C ILE A 5 5.72 -5.62 14.11
N PHE A 6 6.95 -5.92 13.72
CA PHE A 6 7.42 -5.73 12.34
C PHE A 6 7.37 -7.07 11.63
N VAL A 7 6.79 -7.10 10.43
CA VAL A 7 6.56 -8.33 9.67
C VAL A 7 7.19 -8.16 8.29
N ASP A 8 8.17 -9.01 7.99
CA ASP A 8 8.69 -9.16 6.64
C ASP A 8 7.65 -9.90 5.78
N ALA A 9 6.99 -9.20 4.85
CA ALA A 9 5.94 -9.77 4.02
C ALA A 9 5.90 -9.14 2.62
N PRO A 10 5.47 -9.87 1.58
CA PRO A 10 5.14 -11.31 1.59
C PRO A 10 6.40 -12.20 1.69
N ALA A 11 6.21 -13.52 1.69
CA ALA A 11 7.32 -14.47 1.59
C ALA A 11 8.25 -14.12 0.40
N GLY A 12 9.56 -14.08 0.65
CA GLY A 12 10.58 -13.57 -0.27
C GLY A 12 11.12 -12.19 0.12
N THR A 13 10.50 -11.51 1.10
CA THR A 13 10.96 -10.22 1.64
C THR A 13 11.82 -10.44 2.88
N GLY A 14 12.95 -9.75 2.99
CA GLY A 14 13.80 -9.78 4.19
C GLY A 14 14.20 -11.20 4.59
N PHE A 15 13.82 -11.61 5.80
CA PHE A 15 14.05 -12.97 6.31
C PHE A 15 12.90 -13.94 6.06
N SER A 16 11.76 -13.49 5.54
CA SER A 16 10.63 -14.37 5.23
C SER A 16 10.88 -15.17 3.96
N TYR A 17 10.75 -16.50 4.04
CA TYR A 17 10.97 -17.40 2.90
C TYR A 17 9.89 -18.49 2.82
N ALA A 18 9.66 -19.00 1.61
CA ALA A 18 8.79 -20.14 1.36
C ALA A 18 9.62 -21.37 1.00
N THR A 19 9.21 -22.56 1.47
CA THR A 19 9.81 -23.84 1.11
C THR A 19 9.01 -24.57 0.02
N GLY A 20 9.70 -25.36 -0.80
CA GLY A 20 9.09 -26.15 -1.90
C GLY A 20 8.71 -25.34 -3.15
N ASP A 21 7.93 -25.95 -4.04
CA ASP A 21 7.45 -25.34 -5.30
C ASP A 21 6.40 -24.23 -5.09
N LYS A 22 6.01 -23.98 -3.84
CA LYS A 22 5.16 -22.85 -3.45
C LYS A 22 5.90 -21.51 -3.45
N ARG A 23 6.98 -21.36 -4.25
CA ARG A 23 7.54 -20.04 -4.59
C ARG A 23 6.45 -19.28 -5.33
N THR A 24 5.64 -18.58 -4.55
CA THR A 24 4.45 -17.95 -5.09
C THR A 24 4.92 -16.70 -5.80
N ILE A 25 4.45 -16.49 -7.03
CA ILE A 25 4.56 -15.19 -7.67
C ILE A 25 3.88 -14.20 -6.73
N PRO A 26 4.59 -13.18 -6.21
CA PRO A 26 4.00 -12.26 -5.27
C PRO A 26 2.75 -11.60 -5.87
N SER A 27 1.67 -11.56 -5.10
CA SER A 27 0.47 -10.80 -5.43
C SER A 27 -0.10 -10.18 -4.18
N ASP A 28 -0.84 -9.08 -4.33
CA ASP A 28 -1.47 -8.39 -3.21
C ASP A 28 -2.37 -9.36 -2.43
N THR A 29 -3.16 -10.18 -3.13
CA THR A 29 -4.03 -11.20 -2.52
C THR A 29 -3.23 -12.21 -1.71
N ILE A 30 -2.12 -12.74 -2.23
CA ILE A 30 -1.28 -13.70 -1.50
C ILE A 30 -0.67 -13.05 -0.26
N ALA A 31 -0.20 -11.81 -0.38
CA ALA A 31 0.36 -11.07 0.75
C ALA A 31 -0.68 -10.86 1.86
N ILE A 32 -1.92 -10.50 1.50
CA ILE A 32 -3.02 -10.31 2.44
C ILE A 32 -3.38 -11.63 3.14
N GLU A 33 -3.47 -12.74 2.41
CA GLU A 33 -3.73 -14.06 3.00
C GLU A 33 -2.61 -14.49 3.96
N GLN A 34 -1.35 -14.31 3.57
CA GLN A 34 -0.20 -14.63 4.42
C GLN A 34 -0.18 -13.78 5.69
N LEU A 35 -0.45 -12.48 5.59
CA LEU A 35 -0.52 -11.58 6.74
C LEU A 35 -1.69 -11.91 7.67
N HIS A 36 -2.84 -12.33 7.12
CA HIS A 36 -3.97 -12.77 7.93
C HIS A 36 -3.64 -14.02 8.74
N VAL A 37 -3.10 -15.05 8.07
CA VAL A 37 -2.67 -16.30 8.73
C VAL A 37 -1.57 -16.03 9.75
N PHE A 38 -0.63 -15.13 9.45
CA PHE A 38 0.38 -14.70 10.41
C PHE A 38 -0.26 -14.10 11.66
N LEU A 39 -1.22 -13.18 11.52
CA LEU A 39 -1.88 -12.55 12.67
C LEU A 39 -2.66 -13.56 13.51
N GLU A 40 -3.45 -14.43 12.89
CA GLU A 40 -4.19 -15.50 13.59
C GLU A 40 -3.22 -16.40 14.38
N THR A 41 -2.16 -16.87 13.73
CA THR A 41 -1.16 -17.76 14.34
C THR A 41 -0.42 -17.04 15.48
N TRP A 42 -0.06 -15.77 15.28
CA TRP A 42 0.66 -14.99 16.28
C TRP A 42 -0.20 -14.80 17.54
N PHE A 43 -1.50 -14.54 17.40
CA PHE A 43 -2.40 -14.42 18.55
C PHE A 43 -2.72 -15.76 19.23
N ASP A 44 -2.76 -16.87 18.47
CA ASP A 44 -2.86 -18.21 19.05
C ASP A 44 -1.65 -18.53 19.93
N GLU A 45 -0.44 -18.12 19.52
CA GLU A 45 0.80 -18.30 20.30
C GLU A 45 0.98 -17.27 21.42
N HIS A 46 0.35 -16.09 21.31
CA HIS A 46 0.48 -14.97 22.25
C HIS A 46 -0.87 -14.47 22.76
N PRO A 47 -1.71 -15.34 23.38
CA PRO A 47 -3.10 -15.03 23.74
C PRO A 47 -3.23 -13.88 24.75
N GLN A 48 -2.18 -13.58 25.51
CA GLN A 48 -2.13 -12.43 26.43
C GLN A 48 -2.33 -11.08 25.73
N PHE A 49 -2.12 -11.00 24.41
CA PHE A 49 -2.32 -9.77 23.64
C PHE A 49 -3.72 -9.63 23.01
N LEU A 50 -4.58 -10.66 23.06
CA LEU A 50 -5.93 -10.62 22.45
C LEU A 50 -6.79 -9.45 22.96
N SER A 51 -6.64 -9.10 24.24
CA SER A 51 -7.37 -7.97 24.85
C SER A 51 -6.83 -6.59 24.46
N ASN A 52 -5.67 -6.52 23.80
CA ASN A 52 -5.08 -5.24 23.39
C ASN A 52 -5.69 -4.72 22.10
N PRO A 53 -5.92 -3.40 21.99
CA PRO A 53 -6.31 -2.77 20.73
C PRO A 53 -5.30 -3.09 19.62
N LEU A 54 -5.79 -3.63 18.51
CA LEU A 54 -5.00 -3.89 17.31
C LEU A 54 -5.13 -2.73 16.33
N TYR A 55 -3.99 -2.22 15.87
CA TYR A 55 -3.89 -1.25 14.78
C TYR A 55 -2.97 -1.81 13.69
N ILE A 56 -3.37 -1.68 12.44
CA ILE A 56 -2.55 -2.12 11.30
C ILE A 56 -1.94 -0.89 10.64
N SER A 57 -0.62 -0.77 10.69
CA SER A 57 0.10 0.37 10.14
C SER A 57 1.00 -0.03 8.97
N GLY A 58 1.15 0.86 8.00
CA GLY A 58 2.09 0.68 6.89
C GLY A 58 2.36 2.00 6.16
N ASP A 59 3.36 1.98 5.28
CA ASP A 59 3.81 3.14 4.50
C ASP A 59 3.89 2.81 3.00
N SER A 60 3.78 3.81 2.13
CA SER A 60 3.97 3.66 0.68
C SER A 60 3.01 2.61 0.07
N TYR A 61 3.53 1.54 -0.56
CA TYR A 61 2.72 0.50 -1.19
C TYR A 61 1.78 -0.23 -0.21
N SER A 62 2.09 -0.19 1.09
CA SER A 62 1.20 -0.73 2.12
C SER A 62 -0.19 -0.08 2.12
N GLY A 63 -0.37 1.09 1.48
CA GLY A 63 -1.69 1.68 1.25
C GLY A 63 -2.68 0.78 0.50
N ILE A 64 -2.20 -0.19 -0.29
CA ILE A 64 -3.03 -1.24 -0.91
C ILE A 64 -3.29 -2.41 0.06
N ILE A 65 -2.26 -2.79 0.82
CA ILE A 65 -2.26 -4.00 1.65
C ILE A 65 -3.05 -3.81 2.94
N ILE A 66 -2.81 -2.73 3.69
CA ILE A 66 -3.38 -2.55 5.04
C ILE A 66 -4.90 -2.40 5.04
N PRO A 67 -5.56 -1.66 4.11
CA PRO A 67 -7.02 -1.56 4.12
C PRO A 67 -7.65 -2.89 3.69
N SER A 68 -7.01 -3.61 2.77
CA SER A 68 -7.47 -4.91 2.31
C SER A 68 -7.36 -5.98 3.40
N LEU A 69 -6.28 -5.97 4.19
CA LEU A 69 -6.14 -6.83 5.36
C LEU A 69 -7.17 -6.50 6.43
N ALA A 70 -7.36 -5.21 6.75
CA ALA A 70 -8.39 -4.78 7.70
C ALA A 70 -9.80 -5.19 7.25
N MET A 71 -10.10 -5.08 5.95
CA MET A 71 -11.37 -5.54 5.37
C MET A 71 -11.54 -7.05 5.49
N LYS A 72 -10.47 -7.84 5.26
CA LYS A 72 -10.51 -9.28 5.43
C LYS A 72 -10.83 -9.67 6.88
N ILE A 73 -10.18 -9.02 7.84
CA ILE A 73 -10.42 -9.21 9.28
C ILE A 73 -11.87 -8.83 9.64
N ALA A 74 -12.35 -7.68 9.19
CA ALA A 74 -13.71 -7.22 9.45
C ALA A 74 -14.76 -8.24 8.96
N LYS A 75 -14.58 -8.78 7.75
CA LYS A 75 -15.44 -9.85 7.20
C LYS A 75 -15.37 -11.15 8.01
N GLY A 76 -14.19 -11.51 8.52
CA GLY A 76 -14.03 -12.65 9.43
C GLY A 76 -14.87 -12.49 10.70
N ILE A 77 -14.82 -11.31 11.31
CA ILE A 77 -15.61 -10.97 12.51
C ILE A 77 -17.12 -11.07 12.21
N GLU A 78 -17.58 -10.57 11.07
CA GLU A 78 -18.99 -10.62 10.67
C GLU A 78 -19.53 -12.06 10.56
N VAL A 79 -18.68 -13.04 10.23
CA VAL A 79 -19.05 -14.46 10.12
C VAL A 79 -18.71 -15.28 11.37
N GLY A 80 -18.28 -14.63 12.46
CA GLY A 80 -18.06 -15.25 13.77
C GLY A 80 -16.63 -15.63 14.11
N ASP A 81 -15.62 -15.12 13.39
CA ASP A 81 -14.22 -15.25 13.81
C ASP A 81 -13.90 -14.26 14.94
N GLU A 82 -13.68 -14.78 16.14
CA GLU A 82 -13.48 -13.98 17.34
C GLU A 82 -12.01 -13.55 17.56
N ARG A 83 -11.05 -14.11 16.81
CA ARG A 83 -9.60 -13.97 17.12
C ARG A 83 -9.08 -12.53 16.97
N LEU A 84 -9.57 -11.81 15.96
CA LEU A 84 -9.08 -10.47 15.58
C LEU A 84 -10.10 -9.36 15.86
N THR A 85 -11.06 -9.62 16.75
CA THR A 85 -12.19 -8.73 17.09
C THR A 85 -11.77 -7.37 17.65
N ASN A 86 -10.54 -7.25 18.16
CA ASN A 86 -10.05 -6.00 18.74
C ASN A 86 -9.34 -5.07 17.74
N LEU A 87 -9.53 -5.26 16.43
CA LEU A 87 -9.12 -4.30 15.41
C LEU A 87 -9.81 -2.95 15.63
N LYS A 88 -9.02 -1.89 15.86
CA LYS A 88 -9.52 -0.52 16.11
C LYS A 88 -9.28 0.45 14.96
N GLY A 89 -8.37 0.14 14.06
CA GLY A 89 -8.15 0.98 12.89
C GLY A 89 -6.88 0.65 12.13
N ILE A 90 -6.64 1.47 11.11
CA ILE A 90 -5.44 1.43 10.28
C ILE A 90 -4.70 2.77 10.35
N ILE A 91 -3.39 2.74 10.13
CA ILE A 91 -2.54 3.94 10.05
C ILE A 91 -1.75 3.85 8.74
N ALA A 92 -1.99 4.80 7.84
CA ALA A 92 -1.38 4.81 6.52
C ALA A 92 -0.41 6.00 6.40
N GLY A 93 0.90 5.73 6.36
CA GLY A 93 1.92 6.70 5.98
C GLY A 93 2.03 6.78 4.47
N ASN A 94 2.09 8.00 3.92
CA ASN A 94 2.24 8.31 2.48
C ASN A 94 1.71 7.22 1.52
N PRO A 95 0.43 6.80 1.65
CA PRO A 95 -0.03 5.56 1.05
C PRO A 95 -0.25 5.69 -0.45
N LEU A 96 0.02 4.62 -1.19
CA LEU A 96 -0.62 4.40 -2.49
C LEU A 96 -2.08 4.00 -2.23
N THR A 97 -3.03 4.82 -2.67
CA THR A 97 -4.47 4.66 -2.44
C THR A 97 -5.23 4.47 -3.75
N ASP A 98 -5.14 5.45 -4.65
CA ASP A 98 -5.65 5.37 -6.00
C ASP A 98 -4.55 5.69 -6.98
N ARG A 99 -4.29 4.70 -7.80
CA ARG A 99 -3.14 4.65 -8.68
C ARG A 99 -3.25 5.75 -9.75
N THR A 100 -4.45 6.15 -10.18
CA THR A 100 -4.62 7.25 -11.14
C THR A 100 -4.36 8.59 -10.46
N THR A 101 -5.09 8.83 -9.37
CA THR A 101 -5.04 10.07 -8.59
C THR A 101 -3.64 10.35 -8.06
N ASP A 102 -3.01 9.38 -7.40
CA ASP A 102 -1.73 9.56 -6.72
C ASP A 102 -0.60 9.89 -7.69
N PHE A 103 -0.60 9.28 -8.89
CA PHE A 103 0.42 9.54 -9.89
C PHE A 103 0.16 10.83 -10.66
N ASN A 104 -1.10 11.13 -10.98
CA ASN A 104 -1.43 12.40 -11.61
C ASN A 104 -1.18 13.60 -10.68
N ALA A 105 -1.29 13.41 -9.36
CA ALA A 105 -0.96 14.44 -8.37
C ALA A 105 0.55 14.76 -8.29
N ARG A 106 1.43 13.89 -8.80
CA ARG A 106 2.89 14.11 -8.72
C ARG A 106 3.33 15.34 -9.50
N ILE A 107 2.85 15.54 -10.72
CA ILE A 107 3.25 16.66 -11.57
C ILE A 107 2.91 18.03 -10.93
N PRO A 108 1.67 18.31 -10.51
CA PRO A 108 1.37 19.55 -9.80
C PRO A 108 2.06 19.64 -8.44
N PHE A 109 2.33 18.52 -7.75
CA PHE A 109 3.12 18.54 -6.51
C PHE A 109 4.56 18.97 -6.75
N LEU A 110 5.24 18.41 -7.76
CA LEU A 110 6.62 18.79 -8.13
C LEU A 110 6.70 20.28 -8.46
N HIS A 111 5.74 20.81 -9.22
CA HIS A 111 5.65 22.23 -9.55
C HIS A 111 5.41 23.09 -8.30
N GLY A 112 4.43 22.74 -7.48
CA GLY A 112 4.12 23.46 -6.24
C GLY A 112 5.25 23.48 -5.21
N MET A 113 6.17 22.51 -5.29
CA MET A 113 7.39 22.44 -4.48
C MET A 113 8.60 23.11 -5.13
N GLY A 114 8.46 23.69 -6.32
CA GLY A 114 9.54 24.34 -7.06
C GLY A 114 10.61 23.39 -7.61
N ILE A 115 10.30 22.10 -7.75
CA ILE A 115 11.21 21.08 -8.27
C ILE A 115 11.30 21.18 -9.80
N ILE A 116 10.17 21.46 -10.46
CA ILE A 116 10.10 21.68 -11.91
C ILE A 116 9.72 23.15 -12.21
N PRO A 117 10.30 23.76 -13.27
CA PRO A 117 9.98 25.12 -13.67
C PRO A 117 8.60 25.23 -14.33
N ASP A 118 8.07 26.45 -14.37
CA ASP A 118 6.77 26.76 -14.99
C ASP A 118 6.67 26.27 -16.44
N GLU A 119 7.72 26.44 -17.25
CA GLU A 119 7.72 25.98 -18.66
C GLU A 119 7.48 24.46 -18.79
N ILE A 120 8.13 23.66 -17.94
CA ILE A 120 7.98 22.20 -17.96
C ILE A 120 6.60 21.79 -17.45
N TYR A 121 6.12 22.43 -16.38
CA TYR A 121 4.79 22.15 -15.83
C TYR A 121 3.68 22.50 -16.82
N GLU A 122 3.75 23.68 -17.44
CA GLU A 122 2.74 24.17 -18.38
C GLU A 122 2.69 23.31 -19.65
N ALA A 123 3.85 22.92 -20.20
CA ALA A 123 3.91 21.99 -21.32
C ALA A 123 3.25 20.64 -20.98
N ALA A 124 3.54 20.08 -19.81
CA ALA A 124 2.91 18.84 -19.36
C ALA A 124 1.39 19.00 -19.15
N ARG A 125 0.96 20.10 -18.52
CA ARG A 125 -0.46 20.39 -18.25
C ARG A 125 -1.26 20.49 -19.55
N GLU A 126 -0.75 21.23 -20.52
CA GLU A 126 -1.39 21.40 -21.83
C GLU A 126 -1.38 20.10 -22.64
N GLY A 127 -0.25 19.41 -22.69
CA GLY A 127 -0.10 18.20 -23.50
C GLY A 127 -0.89 17.01 -22.98
N CYS A 128 -1.01 16.88 -21.66
CA CYS A 128 -1.64 15.73 -21.00
C CYS A 128 -3.08 15.99 -20.51
N GLY A 129 -3.53 17.24 -20.41
CA GLY A 129 -4.89 17.57 -19.96
C GLY A 129 -5.19 17.07 -18.54
N GLY A 130 -4.17 16.94 -17.69
CA GLY A 130 -4.30 16.41 -16.32
C GLY A 130 -4.09 14.89 -16.17
N GLU A 131 -3.97 14.15 -17.27
CA GLU A 131 -3.70 12.70 -17.26
C GLU A 131 -2.23 12.40 -17.58
N TYR A 132 -1.38 12.51 -16.55
CA TYR A 132 0.08 12.37 -16.66
C TYR A 132 0.55 10.91 -16.58
N ARG A 133 -0.24 10.02 -15.96
CA ARG A 133 0.19 8.63 -15.77
C ARG A 133 0.10 7.78 -17.04
N TRP A 134 -0.89 8.02 -17.88
CA TRP A 134 -1.08 7.29 -19.14
C TRP A 134 -1.07 8.30 -20.29
N PRO A 135 0.11 8.65 -20.83
CA PRO A 135 0.20 9.58 -21.94
C PRO A 135 -0.60 9.05 -23.14
N SER A 136 -1.68 9.74 -23.47
CA SER A 136 -2.62 9.34 -24.52
C SER A 136 -2.17 9.71 -25.93
N ASN A 137 -1.14 10.55 -26.03
CA ASN A 137 -0.63 11.09 -27.29
C ASN A 137 0.87 11.42 -27.18
N SER A 138 1.54 11.60 -28.33
CA SER A 138 2.97 11.89 -28.39
C SER A 138 3.35 13.23 -27.76
N HIS A 139 2.46 14.23 -27.80
CA HIS A 139 2.71 15.53 -27.20
C HIS A 139 2.79 15.44 -25.66
N CYS A 140 1.86 14.72 -25.02
CA CYS A 140 1.93 14.40 -23.60
C CYS A 140 3.18 13.57 -23.27
N ALA A 141 3.44 12.50 -24.03
CA ALA A 141 4.61 11.64 -23.79
C ALA A 141 5.93 12.42 -23.82
N ASN A 142 6.10 13.30 -24.82
CA ASN A 142 7.29 14.15 -24.95
C ASN A 142 7.38 15.17 -23.80
N SER A 143 6.26 15.78 -23.41
CA SER A 143 6.23 16.78 -22.33
C SER A 143 6.55 16.19 -20.96
N LEU A 144 6.33 14.89 -20.78
CA LEU A 144 6.68 14.17 -19.55
C LEU A 144 8.11 13.66 -19.51
N GLN A 145 8.81 13.61 -20.65
CA GLN A 145 10.16 13.08 -20.73
C GLN A 145 11.14 13.87 -19.84
N ASP A 146 11.00 15.20 -19.84
CA ASP A 146 11.85 16.11 -19.05
C ASP A 146 11.53 16.11 -17.54
N ILE A 147 10.50 15.38 -17.10
CA ILE A 147 10.07 15.27 -15.69
C ILE A 147 10.42 13.89 -15.11
N GLN A 148 10.58 12.87 -15.95
CA GLN A 148 10.75 11.47 -15.53
C GLN A 148 12.22 11.01 -15.41
N GLU A 149 13.20 11.89 -15.67
CA GLU A 149 14.63 11.67 -15.38
C GLU A 149 14.97 11.96 -13.91
#